data_AF-A0A9W7GYZ6-F1
#
_entry.id   AF-A0A9W7GYZ6-F1
#
_cell.length_a   1.000
_cell.length_b   1.000
_cell.length_c   1.000
_cell.angle_alpha   90.00
_cell.angle_beta   90.00
_cell.angle_gamma   90.00
#
_symmetry.space_group_name_H-M   'P 1'
#
loop_
_entity.id
_entity.type
_entity.pdbx_description
1 polymer ?
#
loop_
_entity_poly.entity_id
_entity_poly.type
_entity_poly.pdbx_seq_one_letter_code
_entity_poly.pdbx_strand_id
1 'polypeptide(L)'
;MFKMCRCKDADNCIYCLVGVVEHSGTMRESHYIAYVRVGEKESGTDTEHVGSQWYYVSDHHVHQASIEEVLRSEAYILFYERN
;
A
#
# COMPACT_ATOMS: atom_id res chain seq x y z
N MET A 1 12.38 3.21 -5.48
CA MET A 1 11.60 4.13 -4.63
C MET A 1 10.21 4.24 -5.24
N PHE A 2 9.22 3.56 -4.65
CA PHE A 2 7.87 3.56 -5.18
C PHE A 2 7.18 4.87 -4.79
N LYS A 3 6.68 5.59 -5.79
CA LYS A 3 5.94 6.82 -5.57
C LYS A 3 4.47 6.43 -5.49
N MET A 4 3.95 6.29 -4.27
CA MET A 4 2.55 6.62 -4.08
C MET A 4 2.35 7.98 -4.73
N CYS A 5 1.24 8.19 -5.40
CA CYS A 5 0.85 9.55 -5.72
C CYS A 5 0.90 10.37 -4.42
N ARG A 6 1.98 11.16 -4.22
CA ARG A 6 1.98 12.34 -3.35
C ARG A 6 1.21 13.42 -4.08
N CYS A 7 0.04 13.04 -4.56
CA CYS A 7 -0.75 13.86 -5.46
C CYS A 7 -1.42 14.85 -4.53
N LYS A 8 -0.72 15.99 -4.39
CA LYS A 8 -1.23 17.22 -3.78
C LYS A 8 -2.52 17.70 -4.46
N ASP A 9 -2.86 17.10 -5.60
CA ASP A 9 -4.14 17.17 -6.28
C ASP A 9 -4.89 15.83 -6.08
N ALA A 10 -5.64 15.73 -4.98
CA ALA A 10 -6.57 14.61 -4.77
C ALA A 10 -7.60 14.52 -5.91
N ASP A 11 -7.91 15.64 -6.55
CA ASP A 11 -8.84 15.76 -7.69
C ASP A 11 -8.35 15.14 -9.01
N ASN A 12 -7.05 14.87 -9.16
CA ASN A 12 -6.50 14.30 -10.40
C ASN A 12 -5.93 12.88 -10.22
N CYS A 13 -6.15 12.29 -9.04
CA CYS A 13 -5.64 10.97 -8.71
C CYS A 13 -6.68 9.91 -9.07
N ILE A 14 -6.67 9.45 -10.33
CA ILE A 14 -7.65 8.48 -10.81
C ILE A 14 -7.42 7.05 -10.29
N TYR A 15 -6.22 6.75 -9.78
CA TYR A 15 -5.87 5.43 -9.24
C TYR A 15 -5.25 5.55 -7.85
N CYS A 16 -5.79 4.81 -6.90
CA CYS A 16 -5.28 4.70 -5.55
C CYS A 16 -4.63 3.34 -5.31
N LEU A 17 -3.42 3.32 -4.74
CA LEU A 17 -2.77 2.08 -4.35
C LEU A 17 -3.51 1.48 -3.14
N VAL A 18 -3.95 0.24 -3.28
CA VAL A 18 -4.69 -0.51 -2.24
C VAL A 18 -3.90 -1.71 -1.70
N GLY A 19 -2.91 -2.18 -2.44
CA GLY A 19 -2.08 -3.30 -2.00
C GLY A 19 -0.75 -3.41 -2.73
N VAL A 20 0.24 -3.95 -2.04
CA VAL A 20 1.57 -4.27 -2.57
C VAL A 20 1.89 -5.70 -2.19
N VAL A 21 2.38 -6.49 -3.14
CA VAL A 21 3.00 -7.78 -2.86
C VAL A 21 4.49 -7.62 -3.13
N GLU A 22 5.30 -7.97 -2.14
CA GLU A 22 6.74 -8.06 -2.25
C GLU A 22 7.13 -9.53 -2.32
N HIS A 23 8.06 -9.84 -3.22
CA HIS A 23 8.68 -11.15 -3.29
C HIS A 23 9.99 -11.11 -2.51
N SER A 24 9.98 -11.71 -1.32
CA SER A 24 11.17 -11.88 -0.50
C SER A 24 11.81 -13.24 -0.76
N GLY A 25 13.12 -13.25 -0.98
CA GLY A 25 13.90 -14.49 -1.12
C GLY A 25 14.46 -14.75 -2.52
N THR A 26 14.91 -15.99 -2.72
CA THR A 26 15.60 -16.43 -3.94
C THR A 26 14.68 -17.26 -4.82
N MET A 27 15.13 -17.63 -6.02
CA MET A 27 14.36 -18.51 -6.92
C MET A 27 14.04 -19.91 -6.33
N ARG A 28 14.65 -20.31 -5.20
CA ARG A 28 14.47 -21.64 -4.57
C ARG A 28 13.71 -21.58 -3.24
N GLU A 29 13.80 -20.46 -2.53
CA GLU A 29 13.02 -20.14 -1.34
C GLU A 29 12.37 -18.79 -1.59
N SER A 30 11.16 -18.84 -2.16
CA SER A 30 10.33 -17.69 -2.48
C SER A 30 9.26 -17.52 -1.41
N HIS A 31 9.27 -16.38 -0.72
CA HIS A 31 8.24 -16.02 0.25
C HIS A 31 7.58 -14.72 -0.15
N TYR A 32 6.26 -14.73 -0.26
CA TYR A 32 5.51 -13.53 -0.63
C TYR A 32 4.93 -12.88 0.62
N ILE A 33 5.14 -11.58 0.73
CA ILE A 33 4.52 -10.77 1.78
C ILE A 33 3.65 -9.71 1.13
N ALA A 34 2.59 -9.30 1.84
CA ALA A 34 1.64 -8.33 1.35
C ALA A 34 1.53 -7.14 2.30
N TYR A 35 1.49 -5.95 1.72
CA TYR A 35 1.01 -4.75 2.38
C TYR A 35 -0.40 -4.45 1.88
N VAL A 36 -1.36 -4.34 2.79
CA VAL A 36 -2.76 -4.08 2.44
C VAL A 36 -3.24 -2.79 3.10
N ARG A 37 -3.97 -1.99 2.32
CA ARG A 37 -4.62 -0.77 2.81
C ARG A 37 -5.95 -1.13 3.46
N VAL A 38 -6.17 -0.64 4.67
CA VAL A 38 -7.42 -0.75 5.42
C VAL A 38 -7.86 0.66 5.79
N GLY A 39 -8.98 1.12 5.25
CA GLY A 39 -9.44 2.49 5.49
C GLY A 39 -10.72 2.79 4.74
N GLU A 40 -11.54 3.66 5.35
CA GLU A 40 -12.94 3.90 4.99
C GLU A 40 -13.06 4.70 3.68
N LYS A 41 -13.93 4.21 2.78
CA LYS A 41 -14.46 5.04 1.71
C LYS A 41 -15.34 6.12 2.34
N GLU A 42 -15.05 7.36 1.97
CA GLU A 42 -15.91 8.55 2.07
C GLU A 42 -16.03 9.24 3.44
N SER A 43 -15.18 10.25 3.65
CA SER A 43 -15.63 11.52 4.22
C SER A 43 -15.01 12.66 3.40
N GLY A 44 -15.84 13.42 2.70
CA GLY A 44 -15.46 14.54 1.84
C GLY A 44 -14.88 15.72 2.60
N THR A 45 -13.70 15.53 3.20
CA THR A 45 -12.90 16.59 3.78
C THR A 45 -11.47 16.40 3.31
N ASP A 46 -10.93 17.42 2.65
CA ASP A 46 -9.55 17.57 2.19
C ASP A 46 -8.55 17.51 3.37
N THR A 47 -8.39 16.33 3.95
CA THR A 47 -7.34 16.05 4.92
C THR A 47 -6.48 14.94 4.37
N GLU A 48 -5.51 15.38 3.57
CA GLU A 48 -4.27 14.71 3.20
C GLU A 48 -3.92 13.55 4.16
N HIS A 49 -3.82 12.32 3.62
CA HIS A 49 -3.01 11.24 4.16
C HIS A 49 -3.32 10.65 5.56
N VAL A 50 -4.34 11.09 6.31
CA VAL A 50 -4.56 10.64 7.70
C VAL A 50 -5.44 9.39 7.87
N GLY A 51 -6.22 8.97 6.86
CA GLY A 51 -7.29 7.97 7.08
C GLY A 51 -6.99 6.51 6.72
N SER A 52 -5.90 6.20 6.01
CA SER A 52 -5.63 4.85 5.51
C SER A 52 -4.60 4.14 6.37
N GLN A 53 -5.05 3.15 7.15
CA GLN A 53 -4.16 2.25 7.89
C GLN A 53 -3.56 1.22 6.92
N TRP A 54 -2.32 0.82 7.14
CA TRP A 54 -1.65 -0.21 6.36
C TRP A 54 -1.28 -1.36 7.27
N TYR A 55 -1.30 -2.57 6.71
CA TYR A 55 -0.91 -3.78 7.42
C TYR A 55 0.07 -4.58 6.59
N TYR A 56 1.14 -5.02 7.23
CA TYR A 56 2.03 -6.06 6.74
C TYR A 56 1.42 -7.43 7.06
N VAL A 57 1.47 -8.34 6.09
CA VAL A 57 0.94 -9.69 6.18
C VAL A 57 1.96 -10.66 5.59
N SER A 58 2.42 -11.60 6.42
CA SER A 58 3.33 -12.68 6.07
C SER A 58 2.84 -13.97 6.71
N ASP A 59 2.15 -14.81 5.94
CA ASP A 59 1.42 -15.99 6.41
C ASP A 59 0.51 -15.69 7.62
N HIS A 60 0.95 -16.07 8.82
CA HIS A 60 0.25 -15.91 10.09
C HIS A 60 0.74 -14.70 10.90
N HIS A 61 1.79 -14.02 10.44
CA HIS A 61 2.34 -12.81 11.04
C HIS A 61 1.69 -11.58 10.40
N VAL A 62 0.91 -10.86 11.21
CA VAL A 62 0.24 -9.62 10.79
C VAL A 62 0.60 -8.52 11.77
N HIS A 63 1.00 -7.37 11.25
CA HIS A 63 1.16 -6.16 12.06
C HIS A 63 0.79 -4.92 11.27
N GLN A 64 0.49 -3.84 12.00
CA GLN A 64 0.30 -2.53 11.38
C GLN A 64 1.63 -2.04 10.79
N ALA A 65 1.59 -1.52 9.58
CA ALA A 65 2.72 -0.96 8.85
C ALA A 65 2.49 0.55 8.62
N SER A 66 3.58 1.31 8.56
CA SER A 66 3.50 2.71 8.18
C SER A 66 3.49 2.86 6.66
N ILE A 67 2.98 3.98 6.14
CA ILE A 67 3.03 4.23 4.70
C ILE A 67 4.48 4.27 4.18
N GLU A 68 5.43 4.77 4.98
CA GLU A 68 6.84 4.82 4.60
C GLU A 68 7.45 3.43 4.45
N GLU A 69 7.00 2.45 5.24
CA GLU A 69 7.40 1.04 5.11
C GLU A 69 6.89 0.47 3.78
N VAL A 70 5.59 0.65 3.50
CA VAL A 70 4.97 0.22 2.23
C VAL A 70 5.71 0.80 1.02
N LEU A 71 6.10 2.08 1.05
CA LEU A 71 6.77 2.75 -0.06
C LEU A 71 8.25 2.38 -0.23
N ARG A 72 8.86 1.80 0.81
CA ARG A 72 10.22 1.28 0.78
C ARG A 72 10.30 -0.17 0.35
N SER A 73 9.19 -0.91 0.35
CA SER A 73 9.11 -2.30 -0.12
C SER A 73 9.67 -2.46 -1.53
N GLU A 74 10.19 -3.64 -1.84
CA GLU A 74 10.62 -4.05 -3.18
C GLU A 74 9.42 -4.65 -3.94
N ALA A 75 8.49 -3.79 -4.34
CA ALA A 75 7.22 -4.23 -4.90
C ALA A 75 7.39 -5.12 -6.15
N TYR A 76 6.70 -6.26 -6.11
CA TYR A 76 6.61 -7.24 -7.20
C TYR A 76 5.27 -7.12 -7.94
N ILE A 77 4.15 -7.08 -7.21
CA ILE A 77 2.80 -6.86 -7.77
C ILE A 77 2.15 -5.68 -7.03
N LEU A 78 1.54 -4.77 -7.78
CA LEU A 78 0.84 -3.61 -7.23
C LEU A 78 -0.65 -3.67 -7.57
N PHE A 79 -1.49 -3.45 -6.57
CA PHE A 79 -2.94 -3.39 -6.72
C PHE A 79 -3.38 -1.93 -6.59
N TYR A 80 -4.04 -1.42 -7.63
CA TYR A 80 -4.64 -0.10 -7.65
C TYR A 80 -6.15 -0.22 -7.87
N GLU A 81 -6.93 0.56 -7.14
CA GLU A 81 -8.33 0.78 -7.45
C GLU A 81 -8.48 2.11 -8.21
N ARG A 82 -9.41 2.15 -9.16
CA ARG A 82 -9.82 3.43 -9.75
C ARG A 82 -10.78 4.12 -8.80
N ASN A 83 -10.58 5.41 -8.56
CA ASN A 83 -11.57 6.23 -7.88
C ASN A 83 -12.86 6.33 -8.72
#